data_AF-A0A7W7VTY9-F1
#
_entry.id   AF-A0A7W7VTY9-F1
#
_cell.length_a   1.000
_cell.length_b   1.000
_cell.length_c   1.000
_cell.angle_alpha   90.00
_cell.angle_beta   90.00
_cell.angle_gamma   90.00
#
_symmetry.space_group_name_H-M   'P 1'
#
loop_
_entity.id
_entity.type
_entity.pdbx_description
1 polymer ?
#
loop_
_entity_poly.entity_id
_entity_poly.type
_entity_poly.pdbx_seq_one_letter_code
_entity_poly.pdbx_strand_id
1 'polypeptide(L)'
;MANRVDIDDSWQAQVGAAVEALFQARLGPDIVRDAKRYCPERTGALQESIEHHLEDGDLIVSATGGDDGRTYAAYVELGTRPHEIRPVRKQALFWAGAAHPVGKVDHPGTRPMPFLRPALFQERSE
;
A
#
# COMPACT_ATOMS: atom_id res chain seq x y z
N MET A 1 -43.22 -32.96 4.04
CA MET A 1 -42.22 -33.41 3.04
C MET A 1 -40.89 -32.82 3.48
N ALA A 2 -39.88 -33.65 3.73
CA ALA A 2 -38.55 -33.16 4.13
C ALA A 2 -37.78 -32.74 2.87
N ASN A 3 -37.36 -31.48 2.78
CA ASN A 3 -36.46 -31.05 1.72
C ASN A 3 -35.07 -31.65 1.97
N ARG A 4 -34.61 -32.52 1.06
CA ARG A 4 -33.22 -32.98 1.06
C ARG A 4 -32.38 -31.93 0.34
N VAL A 5 -31.40 -31.37 1.03
CA VAL A 5 -30.37 -30.53 0.43
C VAL A 5 -29.19 -31.42 0.11
N ASP A 6 -28.87 -31.55 -1.18
CA ASP A 6 -27.67 -32.24 -1.66
C ASP A 6 -26.63 -31.17 -2.04
N ILE A 7 -25.45 -31.22 -1.43
CA ILE A 7 -24.33 -30.32 -1.71
C ILE A 7 -23.32 -31.11 -2.56
N ASP A 8 -22.91 -30.54 -3.69
CA ASP A 8 -21.89 -31.12 -4.56
C ASP A 8 -20.52 -31.09 -3.85
N ASP A 9 -19.84 -32.24 -3.71
CA ASP A 9 -18.54 -32.34 -3.02
C ASP A 9 -17.43 -31.43 -3.61
N SER A 10 -17.59 -30.96 -4.85
CA SER A 10 -16.67 -30.04 -5.51
C SER A 10 -16.98 -28.55 -5.29
N TRP A 11 -18.02 -28.21 -4.52
CA TRP A 11 -18.48 -26.83 -4.33
C TRP A 11 -17.36 -25.88 -3.86
N GLN A 12 -16.47 -26.36 -2.99
CA GLN A 12 -15.34 -25.58 -2.46
C GLN A 12 -14.38 -25.14 -3.56
N ALA A 13 -14.03 -26.06 -4.47
CA ALA A 13 -13.13 -25.77 -5.59
C ALA A 13 -13.79 -24.78 -6.57
N GLN A 14 -15.09 -24.94 -6.82
CA GLN A 14 -15.83 -24.03 -7.70
C GLN A 14 -15.92 -22.61 -7.11
N VAL A 15 -16.24 -22.49 -5.82
CA VAL A 15 -16.29 -21.19 -5.14
C VAL A 15 -14.91 -20.55 -5.06
N GLY A 16 -13.87 -21.32 -4.73
CA GLY A 16 -12.48 -20.83 -4.71
C GLY A 16 -12.06 -20.26 -6.07
N ALA A 17 -12.26 -21.01 -7.15
CA ALA A 17 -11.95 -20.55 -8.50
C ALA A 17 -12.76 -19.30 -8.90
N ALA A 18 -14.04 -19.22 -8.51
CA ALA A 18 -14.87 -18.05 -8.78
C ALA A 18 -14.39 -16.79 -8.00
N VAL A 19 -13.96 -16.97 -6.74
CA VAL A 19 -13.40 -15.90 -5.91
C VAL A 19 -12.05 -15.42 -6.47
N GLU A 20 -11.16 -16.33 -6.84
CA GLU A 20 -9.88 -15.99 -7.47
C GLU A 20 -10.08 -15.24 -8.78
N ALA A 21 -11.04 -15.67 -9.61
CA ALA A 21 -11.39 -14.98 -10.85
C ALA A 21 -11.91 -13.56 -10.58
N LEU A 22 -12.75 -13.38 -9.56
CA LEU A 22 -13.22 -12.07 -9.12
C LEU A 22 -12.06 -11.17 -8.66
N PHE A 23 -11.12 -11.73 -7.91
CA PHE A 23 -9.95 -11.00 -7.42
C PHE A 23 -9.04 -10.54 -8.56
N GLN A 24 -8.73 -11.41 -9.51
CA GLN A 24 -7.84 -11.08 -10.63
C GLN A 24 -8.50 -10.15 -11.65
N ALA A 25 -9.74 -10.41 -12.04
CA ALA A 25 -10.37 -9.71 -13.15
C ALA A 25 -10.99 -8.37 -12.76
N ARG A 26 -11.35 -8.19 -11.49
CA ARG A 26 -12.09 -7.00 -11.02
C ARG A 26 -11.45 -6.35 -9.80
N LEU A 27 -11.47 -7.01 -8.63
CA LEU A 27 -11.13 -6.33 -7.38
C LEU A 27 -9.67 -5.84 -7.35
N GLY A 28 -8.70 -6.67 -7.74
CA GLY A 28 -7.30 -6.30 -7.78
C GLY A 28 -7.03 -5.09 -8.67
N PRO A 29 -7.37 -5.14 -9.98
CA PRO A 29 -7.22 -4.00 -10.88
C PRO A 29 -7.97 -2.74 -10.43
N ASP A 30 -9.17 -2.90 -9.87
CA ASP A 30 -9.98 -1.78 -9.38
C ASP A 30 -9.35 -1.08 -8.18
N ILE A 31 -8.88 -1.85 -7.19
CA ILE A 31 -8.19 -1.32 -6.01
C ILE A 31 -6.87 -0.67 -6.42
N VAL A 32 -6.09 -1.29 -7.31
CA VAL A 32 -4.84 -0.69 -7.81
C VAL A 32 -5.11 0.62 -8.53
N ARG A 33 -6.13 0.69 -9.39
CA ARG A 33 -6.51 1.93 -10.09
C ARG A 33 -6.83 3.05 -9.10
N ASP A 34 -7.63 2.77 -8.09
CA ASP A 34 -8.03 3.78 -7.11
C ASP A 34 -6.86 4.16 -6.20
N ALA A 35 -6.03 3.20 -5.78
CA ALA A 35 -4.81 3.47 -5.03
C ALA A 35 -3.85 4.38 -5.81
N LYS A 36 -3.70 4.14 -7.12
CA LYS A 36 -2.92 5.03 -8.00
C LYS A 36 -3.53 6.43 -8.08
N ARG A 37 -4.85 6.55 -8.12
CA ARG A 37 -5.54 7.86 -8.13
C ARG A 37 -5.37 8.63 -6.82
N TYR A 38 -5.36 7.95 -5.68
CA TYR A 38 -5.19 8.56 -4.36
C TYR A 38 -3.72 8.82 -4.00
N CYS A 39 -2.80 8.13 -4.68
CA CYS A 39 -1.37 8.23 -4.42
C CYS A 39 -0.87 9.68 -4.62
N PRO A 40 -0.23 10.29 -3.61
CA PRO A 40 0.42 11.58 -3.79
C PRO A 40 1.59 11.45 -4.78
N GLU A 41 1.73 12.42 -5.66
CA GLU A 41 2.75 12.40 -6.71
C GLU A 41 3.85 13.42 -6.45
N ARG A 42 5.10 12.95 -6.53
CA ARG A 42 6.30 13.80 -6.59
C ARG A 42 7.18 13.44 -7.79
N THR A 43 7.41 12.14 -8.01
CA THR A 43 8.24 11.61 -9.10
C THR A 43 7.61 10.43 -9.84
N GLY A 44 6.37 10.04 -9.52
CA GLY A 44 5.72 8.84 -10.09
C GLY A 44 6.10 7.50 -9.42
N ALA A 45 7.34 7.34 -8.94
CA ALA A 45 7.86 6.06 -8.43
C ALA A 45 6.97 5.33 -7.39
N LEU A 46 6.36 6.05 -6.44
CA LEU A 46 5.42 5.42 -5.49
C LEU A 46 4.19 4.84 -6.20
N GLN A 47 3.60 5.61 -7.11
CA GLN A 47 2.41 5.22 -7.86
C GLN A 47 2.71 4.05 -8.79
N GLU A 48 3.90 4.03 -9.42
CA GLU A 48 4.35 2.95 -10.29
C GLU A 48 4.54 1.64 -9.53
N SER A 49 5.02 1.71 -8.27
CA SER A 49 5.23 0.54 -7.42
C SER A 49 3.96 -0.12 -6.88
N ILE A 50 2.76 0.42 -7.18
CA ILE A 50 1.49 -0.15 -6.72
C ILE A 50 1.09 -1.32 -7.61
N GLU A 51 0.98 -2.49 -7.01
CA GLU A 51 0.66 -3.74 -7.68
C GLU A 51 -0.34 -4.59 -6.88
N HIS A 52 -0.86 -5.64 -7.52
CA HIS A 52 -1.63 -6.66 -6.85
C HIS A 52 -1.18 -8.05 -7.31
N HIS A 53 -1.32 -9.02 -6.42
CA HIS A 53 -1.11 -10.44 -6.72
C HIS A 53 -1.98 -11.29 -5.81
N LEU A 54 -2.12 -12.57 -6.14
CA LEU A 54 -2.74 -13.55 -5.26
C LEU A 54 -1.67 -14.37 -4.55
N GLU A 55 -1.86 -14.60 -3.27
CA GLU A 55 -1.03 -15.50 -2.46
C GLU A 55 -1.95 -16.29 -1.53
N ASP A 56 -1.87 -17.63 -1.58
CA ASP A 56 -2.64 -18.55 -0.73
C ASP A 56 -4.17 -18.28 -0.67
N GLY A 57 -4.76 -17.78 -1.76
CA GLY A 57 -6.18 -17.45 -1.87
C GLY A 57 -6.54 -16.03 -1.42
N ASP A 58 -5.58 -15.27 -0.93
CA ASP A 58 -5.75 -13.86 -0.56
C ASP A 58 -5.36 -12.93 -1.71
N LEU A 59 -6.16 -11.88 -1.92
CA LEU A 59 -5.79 -10.76 -2.78
C LEU A 59 -4.90 -9.80 -2.00
N ILE A 60 -3.64 -9.69 -2.40
CA ILE A 60 -2.67 -8.76 -1.84
C ILE A 60 -2.55 -7.56 -2.76
N VAL A 61 -2.71 -6.36 -2.20
CA VAL A 61 -2.40 -5.09 -2.88
C VAL A 61 -1.30 -4.40 -2.07
N SER A 62 -0.18 -4.12 -2.72
CA SER A 62 1.03 -3.64 -2.07
C SER A 62 1.59 -2.40 -2.77
N ALA A 63 2.45 -1.68 -2.04
CA ALA A 63 3.25 -0.59 -2.59
C ALA A 63 4.58 -0.52 -1.83
N THR A 64 5.67 -0.23 -2.54
CA THR A 64 7.00 -0.13 -1.94
C THR A 64 7.49 1.31 -1.91
N GLY A 65 7.31 2.07 -2.99
CA GLY A 65 7.88 3.41 -3.17
C GLY A 65 8.99 3.48 -4.21
N GLY A 66 9.50 2.34 -4.69
CA GLY A 66 10.51 2.27 -5.74
C GLY A 66 11.40 1.03 -5.68
N ASP A 67 12.20 0.85 -6.72
CA ASP A 67 12.97 -0.38 -7.00
C ASP A 67 14.29 -0.47 -6.22
N ASP A 68 14.65 0.58 -5.46
CA ASP A 68 15.94 0.67 -4.76
C ASP A 68 15.96 -0.05 -3.40
N GLY A 69 14.90 -0.81 -3.09
CA GLY A 69 14.73 -1.54 -1.83
C GLY A 69 14.44 -0.64 -0.63
N ARG A 70 14.31 0.68 -0.80
CA ARG A 70 13.93 1.60 0.28
C ARG A 70 12.43 1.81 0.24
N THR A 71 11.74 0.95 0.96
CA THR A 71 10.29 1.05 1.07
C THR A 71 9.90 2.30 1.88
N TYR A 72 9.16 3.22 1.27
CA TYR A 72 8.63 4.42 1.95
C TYR A 72 7.11 4.56 1.84
N ALA A 73 6.44 3.67 1.11
CA ALA A 73 4.98 3.64 1.02
C ALA A 73 4.31 3.67 2.40
N ALA A 74 4.83 2.90 3.38
CA ALA A 74 4.30 2.89 4.74
C ALA A 74 4.42 4.26 5.44
N TYR A 75 5.51 5.00 5.24
CA TYR A 75 5.68 6.34 5.82
C TYR A 75 4.74 7.37 5.19
N VAL A 76 4.36 7.18 3.92
CA VAL A 76 3.37 8.02 3.23
C VAL A 76 1.97 7.68 3.71
N GLU A 77 1.61 6.40 3.73
CA GLU A 77 0.30 5.91 4.17
C GLU A 77 0.01 6.25 5.63
N LEU A 78 0.98 6.01 6.53
CA LEU A 78 0.81 6.11 7.98
C LEU A 78 1.30 7.43 8.57
N GLY A 79 2.12 8.18 7.82
CA GLY A 79 2.87 9.29 8.38
C GLY A 79 4.02 8.83 9.28
N THR A 80 4.70 9.81 9.89
CA THR A 80 5.76 9.57 10.86
C THR A 80 5.55 10.43 12.10
N ARG A 81 5.86 9.88 13.27
CA ARG A 81 5.84 10.60 14.55
C ARG A 81 6.98 11.62 14.63
N PRO A 82 6.88 12.65 15.49
CA PRO A 82 8.02 13.50 15.81
C PRO A 82 9.23 12.67 16.23
N HIS A 83 10.40 12.99 15.67
CA HIS A 83 11.62 12.26 15.93
C HIS A 83 12.86 13.12 15.68
N GLU A 84 13.94 12.76 16.33
CA GLU A 84 15.22 13.42 16.16
C GLU A 84 16.04 12.73 15.06
N ILE A 85 16.60 13.51 14.16
CA ILE A 85 17.49 13.06 13.10
C ILE A 85 18.92 13.44 13.50
N ARG A 86 19.80 12.44 13.55
CA ARG A 86 21.22 12.62 13.89
C ARG A 86 22.12 12.05 12.80
N PRO A 87 23.29 12.64 12.56
CA PRO A 87 24.25 12.09 11.63
C PRO A 87 24.86 10.81 12.23
N VAL A 88 24.82 9.71 11.47
CA VAL A 88 25.33 8.40 11.96
C VAL A 88 26.83 8.24 11.70
N ARG A 89 27.31 8.64 10.52
CA ARG A 89 28.72 8.47 10.09
C ARG A 89 29.47 9.78 9.87
N LYS A 90 28.76 10.91 9.85
CA LYS A 90 29.32 12.24 9.61
C LYS A 90 29.21 13.07 10.88
N GLN A 91 29.91 14.21 10.93
CA GLN A 91 29.91 15.09 12.10
C GLN A 91 28.68 16.00 12.17
N ALA A 92 28.02 16.27 11.03
CA ALA A 92 26.88 17.15 10.95
C ALA A 92 25.95 16.77 9.79
N LEU A 93 24.72 17.24 9.87
CA LEU A 93 23.71 17.23 8.80
C LEU A 93 23.77 18.56 8.05
N PHE A 94 23.57 18.52 6.73
CA PHE A 94 23.49 19.70 5.89
C PHE A 94 22.61 19.43 4.67
N TRP A 95 21.86 20.42 4.23
CA TRP A 95 21.00 20.37 3.05
C TRP A 95 20.96 21.73 2.36
N ALA A 96 20.54 21.77 1.10
CA ALA A 96 20.42 23.02 0.35
C ALA A 96 19.44 23.98 1.07
N GLY A 97 19.90 25.19 1.39
CA GLY A 97 19.14 26.18 2.15
C GLY A 97 19.33 26.12 3.67
N ALA A 98 20.10 25.16 4.21
CA ALA A 98 20.50 25.20 5.61
C ALA A 98 21.50 26.36 5.84
N ALA A 99 21.32 27.12 6.92
CA ALA A 99 22.19 28.26 7.24
C ALA A 99 23.65 27.83 7.52
N HIS A 100 23.82 26.70 8.20
CA HIS A 100 25.10 26.06 8.48
C HIS A 100 24.85 24.57 8.82
N PRO A 101 25.88 23.72 8.84
CA PRO A 101 25.74 22.33 9.29
C PRO A 101 25.21 22.26 10.73
N VAL A 102 24.36 21.27 11.02
CA VAL A 102 23.73 21.07 12.34
C VAL A 102 24.00 19.68 12.90
N GLY A 103 24.17 19.58 14.22
CA GLY A 103 24.41 18.29 14.89
C GLY A 103 23.18 17.40 15.01
N LYS A 104 21.98 17.99 14.91
CA LYS A 104 20.70 17.29 14.94
C LYS A 104 19.58 18.12 14.32
N VAL A 105 18.49 17.47 13.96
CA VAL A 105 17.21 18.09 13.56
C VAL A 105 16.08 17.44 14.35
N ASP A 106 15.29 18.25 15.06
CA ASP A 106 14.06 17.79 15.71
C ASP A 106 12.91 17.86 14.67
N HIS A 107 12.64 16.75 13.99
CA HIS A 107 11.65 16.67 12.93
C HIS A 107 10.25 16.50 13.55
N PRO A 108 9.25 17.33 13.18
CA PRO A 108 7.89 17.26 13.76
C PRO A 108 7.13 15.99 13.35
N GLY A 109 7.68 15.20 12.43
CA GLY A 109 6.99 14.09 11.79
C GLY A 109 6.34 14.51 10.48
N THR A 110 5.77 13.54 9.78
CA THR A 110 5.05 13.74 8.53
C THR A 110 3.60 13.34 8.72
N ARG A 111 2.66 14.16 8.21
CA ARG A 111 1.24 13.82 8.23
C ARG A 111 0.97 12.65 7.27
N PRO A 112 0.09 11.68 7.63
CA PRO A 112 -0.33 10.63 6.71
C PRO A 112 -1.01 11.20 5.46
N MET A 113 -0.69 10.62 4.31
CA MET A 113 -1.33 10.81 3.02
C MET A 113 -1.78 9.43 2.52
N PRO A 114 -2.88 8.90 3.10
CA PRO A 114 -3.31 7.53 2.85
C PRO A 114 -3.80 7.38 1.40
N PHE A 115 -3.42 6.28 0.77
CA PHE A 115 -3.75 5.95 -0.62
C PHE A 115 -4.15 4.49 -0.79
N LEU A 116 -3.57 3.56 -0.02
CA LEU A 116 -3.93 2.15 -0.07
C LEU A 116 -5.23 1.86 0.69
N ARG A 117 -5.31 2.25 1.97
CA ARG A 117 -6.52 2.02 2.77
C ARG A 117 -7.79 2.61 2.17
N PRO A 118 -7.82 3.88 1.70
CA PRO A 118 -9.04 4.40 1.08
C PRO A 118 -9.42 3.65 -0.20
N ALA A 119 -8.46 3.13 -0.97
CA ALA A 119 -8.75 2.31 -2.15
C ALA A 119 -9.30 0.91 -1.80
N LEU A 120 -8.81 0.34 -0.70
CA LEU A 120 -9.22 -0.98 -0.21
C LEU A 120 -10.61 -0.96 0.42
N PHE A 121 -10.91 0.05 1.25
CA PHE A 121 -12.16 0.13 2.02
C PHE A 121 -13.29 0.86 1.29
N GLN A 122 -13.07 1.29 0.04
CA GLN A 122 -14.12 1.89 -0.76
C GLN A 122 -15.19 0.84 -1.11
N GLU A 123 -16.45 1.18 -0.85
CA GLU A 123 -17.58 0.36 -1.30
C GLU A 123 -17.66 0.33 -2.82
N ARG A 124 -17.76 -0.87 -3.39
CA ARG A 124 -17.86 -1.11 -4.83
C ARG A 124 -19.20 -1.78 -5.10
N SER A 125 -20.21 -0.97 -5.39
CA SER A 125 -21.50 -1.46 -5.87
C SER A 125 -21.36 -2.06 -7.28
N GLU A 126 -22.25 -2.99 -7.61
CA GLU A 126 -22.33 -3.59 -8.95
C GLU A 126 -22.77 -2.59 -10.03
#